data_AF-A0A2H0ARY3-F1
#
_entry.id   AF-A0A2H0ARY3-F1
#
_cell.length_a   1.000
_cell.length_b   1.000
_cell.length_c   1.000
_cell.angle_alpha   90.00
_cell.angle_beta   90.00
_cell.angle_gamma   90.00
#
_symmetry.space_group_name_H-M   'P 1'
#
loop_
_entity.id
_entity.type
_entity.pdbx_description
1 polymer ?
#
loop_
_entity_poly.entity_id
_entity_poly.type
_entity_poly.pdbx_seq_one_letter_code
_entity_poly.pdbx_strand_id
1 'polypeptide(L)'
;MNRNRVQDGGLFFFGKMSASISHELKNVLAIINENAGLAEDLIAMAEKGRPLDVSRIKSLASKVKDQVKRGDEIVKTMNKFAHSADMPKASIIPLEFLDLVAALSRRLAAIKGFELEVFCDKGLKEVV
;
A
#
# COMPACT_ATOMS: atom_id res chain seq x y z
N MET A 1 -2.16 26.06 -23.66
CA MET A 1 -1.62 24.76 -23.20
C MET A 1 -2.44 23.65 -23.85
N ASN A 2 -1.82 22.76 -24.64
CA ASN A 2 -2.50 21.87 -25.58
C ASN A 2 -3.17 20.68 -24.84
N ARG A 3 -4.50 20.51 -24.93
CA ARG A 3 -5.28 19.51 -24.17
C ARG A 3 -4.74 18.07 -24.29
N ASN A 4 -4.21 17.71 -25.45
CA ASN A 4 -3.67 16.36 -25.71
C ASN A 4 -2.46 16.02 -24.81
N ARG A 5 -1.54 16.97 -24.55
CA ARG A 5 -0.36 16.70 -23.70
C ARG A 5 -0.71 16.47 -22.23
N VAL A 6 -1.81 17.07 -21.74
CA VAL A 6 -2.24 16.91 -20.34
C VAL A 6 -2.94 15.56 -20.14
N GLN A 7 -3.73 15.10 -21.11
CA GLN A 7 -4.34 13.77 -21.10
C GLN A 7 -3.28 12.65 -21.15
N ASP A 8 -2.25 12.80 -21.99
CA ASP A 8 -1.13 11.85 -22.06
C ASP A 8 -0.40 11.73 -20.70
N GLY A 9 -0.22 12.86 -20.00
CA GLY A 9 0.39 12.89 -18.66
C GLY A 9 -0.45 12.22 -17.59
N GLY A 10 -1.77 12.43 -17.60
CA GLY A 10 -2.70 11.82 -16.64
C GLY A 10 -2.77 10.30 -16.79
N LEU A 11 -2.90 9.81 -18.02
CA LEU A 11 -2.93 8.36 -18.29
C LEU A 11 -1.59 7.69 -17.94
N PHE A 12 -0.46 8.34 -18.27
CA PHE A 12 0.86 7.85 -17.90
C PHE A 12 1.03 7.79 -16.36
N PHE A 13 0.60 8.82 -15.65
CA PHE A 13 0.63 8.84 -14.18
C PHE A 13 -0.21 7.70 -13.61
N PHE A 14 -1.43 7.49 -14.12
CA PHE A 14 -2.29 6.39 -13.69
C PHE A 14 -1.62 5.03 -13.87
N GLY A 15 -1.09 4.76 -15.07
CA GLY A 15 -0.36 3.51 -15.32
C GLY A 15 0.85 3.31 -14.42
N LYS A 16 1.64 4.36 -14.18
CA LYS A 16 2.80 4.33 -13.25
C LYS A 16 2.38 4.02 -11.82
N MET A 17 1.33 4.67 -11.31
CA MET A 17 0.84 4.43 -9.95
C MET A 17 0.26 3.02 -9.81
N SER A 18 -0.58 2.58 -10.74
CA SER A 18 -1.15 1.22 -10.72
C SER A 18 -0.05 0.14 -10.74
N ALA A 19 0.99 0.31 -11.56
CA ALA A 19 2.13 -0.60 -11.59
C ALA A 19 2.91 -0.59 -10.25
N SER A 20 3.14 0.58 -9.67
CA SER A 20 3.82 0.73 -8.37
C SER A 20 3.03 0.05 -7.24
N ILE A 21 1.72 0.30 -7.17
CA ILE A 21 0.82 -0.31 -6.18
C ILE A 21 0.77 -1.84 -6.35
N SER A 22 0.62 -2.32 -7.59
CA SER A 22 0.59 -3.76 -7.87
C SER A 22 1.88 -4.46 -7.41
N HIS A 23 3.02 -3.81 -7.61
CA HIS A 23 4.29 -4.31 -7.09
C HIS A 23 4.30 -4.36 -5.57
N GLU A 24 3.76 -3.34 -4.90
CA GLU A 24 3.72 -3.33 -3.44
C GLU A 24 2.81 -4.44 -2.88
N LEU A 25 1.66 -4.67 -3.51
CA LEU A 25 0.79 -5.81 -3.17
C LEU A 25 1.48 -7.16 -3.38
N LYS A 26 2.22 -7.33 -4.49
CA LYS A 26 3.03 -8.54 -4.72
C LYS A 26 4.04 -8.77 -3.60
N ASN A 27 4.69 -7.71 -3.12
CA ASN A 27 5.63 -7.82 -2.00
C ASN A 27 4.94 -8.26 -0.71
N VAL A 28 3.76 -7.71 -0.40
CA VAL A 28 2.95 -8.14 0.75
C VAL A 28 2.65 -9.64 0.67
N LEU A 29 2.17 -10.11 -0.48
CA LEU A 29 1.85 -11.52 -0.69
C LEU A 29 3.09 -12.42 -0.58
N ALA A 30 4.23 -11.98 -1.12
CA ALA A 30 5.49 -12.73 -1.03
C ALA A 30 5.94 -12.91 0.43
N ILE A 31 5.87 -11.86 1.26
CA ILE A 31 6.24 -11.93 2.68
C ILE A 31 5.25 -12.80 3.47
N ILE A 32 3.96 -12.76 3.14
CA ILE A 32 2.97 -13.66 3.75
C ILE A 32 3.33 -15.11 3.43
N ASN A 33 3.62 -15.41 2.16
CA ASN A 33 3.97 -16.76 1.73
C ASN A 33 5.27 -17.27 2.36
N GLU A 34 6.28 -16.41 2.49
CA GLU A 34 7.53 -16.73 3.20
C GLU A 34 7.28 -17.08 4.68
N ASN A 35 6.49 -16.26 5.39
CA ASN A 35 6.17 -16.55 6.80
C ASN A 35 5.33 -17.82 6.96
N ALA A 36 4.47 -18.14 5.99
CA ALA A 36 3.71 -19.40 5.98
C ALA A 36 4.64 -20.60 5.79
N GLY A 37 5.57 -20.56 4.83
CA GLY A 37 6.57 -21.62 4.64
C GLY A 37 7.45 -21.82 5.88
N LEU A 38 7.88 -20.74 6.54
CA LEU A 38 8.62 -20.84 7.80
C LEU A 38 7.80 -21.49 8.93
N ALA A 39 6.48 -21.30 8.95
CA ALA A 39 5.61 -21.96 9.92
C ALA A 39 5.48 -23.46 9.61
N GLU A 40 5.33 -23.83 8.33
CA GLU A 40 5.34 -25.22 7.88
C GLU A 40 6.64 -25.94 8.26
N ASP A 41 7.79 -25.30 8.06
CA ASP A 41 9.10 -25.84 8.44
C ASP A 41 9.22 -26.11 9.95
N LEU A 42 8.69 -25.20 10.78
CA LEU A 42 8.67 -25.38 12.24
C LEU A 42 7.78 -26.56 12.65
N ILE A 43 6.63 -26.73 12.00
CA ILE A 43 5.72 -27.85 12.25
C ILE A 43 6.37 -29.16 11.81
N ALA A 44 6.98 -29.21 10.63
CA ALA A 44 7.66 -30.40 10.13
C ALA A 44 8.85 -30.84 11.01
N MET A 45 9.55 -29.88 11.62
CA MET A 45 10.57 -30.20 12.63
C MET A 45 9.97 -30.79 13.91
N ALA A 46 8.80 -30.30 14.32
CA ALA A 46 8.10 -30.79 15.51
C ALA A 46 7.58 -32.22 15.31
N GLU A 47 7.06 -32.54 14.12
CA GLU A 47 6.67 -33.90 13.74
C GLU A 47 7.84 -34.90 13.78
N LYS A 48 9.07 -34.41 13.56
CA LYS A 48 10.32 -35.18 13.70
C LYS A 48 10.83 -35.28 15.15
N GLY A 49 10.02 -34.88 16.13
CA GLY A 49 10.33 -34.98 17.56
C GLY A 49 11.15 -33.82 18.13
N ARG A 50 11.37 -32.73 17.38
CA ARG A 50 11.94 -31.51 17.97
C ARG A 50 10.87 -30.76 18.77
N PRO A 51 11.23 -30.10 19.88
CA PRO A 51 10.29 -29.22 20.58
C PRO A 51 9.80 -28.09 19.67
N LEU A 52 8.48 -27.90 19.61
CA LEU A 52 7.88 -26.77 18.89
C LEU A 52 8.10 -25.48 19.68
N ASP A 53 8.72 -24.49 19.06
CA ASP A 53 8.85 -23.16 19.64
C ASP A 53 7.59 -22.32 19.36
N VAL A 54 6.67 -22.34 20.33
CA VAL A 54 5.40 -21.59 20.29
C VAL A 54 5.65 -20.08 20.14
N SER A 55 6.75 -19.55 20.68
CA SER A 55 7.06 -18.13 20.58
C SER A 55 7.37 -17.70 19.14
N ARG A 56 8.09 -18.55 18.39
CA ARG A 56 8.37 -18.35 16.96
C ARG A 56 7.10 -18.42 16.13
N ILE A 57 6.23 -19.39 16.38
CA ILE A 57 4.93 -19.49 15.69
C ILE A 57 4.09 -18.22 15.93
N LYS A 58 4.02 -17.74 17.17
CA LYS A 58 3.31 -16.50 17.50
C LYS A 58 3.89 -15.28 16.77
N SER A 59 5.22 -15.19 16.66
CA SER A 59 5.88 -14.13 15.91
C SER A 59 5.54 -14.16 14.42
N LEU A 60 5.60 -15.34 13.79
CA LEU A 60 5.22 -15.51 12.38
C LEU A 60 3.76 -15.13 12.13
N ALA A 61 2.84 -15.56 12.99
CA ALA A 61 1.43 -15.20 12.90
C ALA A 61 1.21 -13.68 13.02
N SER A 62 1.93 -13.00 13.92
CA SER A 62 1.88 -11.54 14.03
C SER A 62 2.36 -10.86 12.74
N LYS A 63 3.50 -11.30 12.19
CA LYS A 63 4.05 -10.76 10.93
C LYS A 63 3.08 -10.92 9.77
N VAL A 64 2.43 -12.08 9.66
CA VAL A 64 1.38 -12.32 8.65
C VAL A 64 0.24 -11.33 8.82
N LYS A 65 -0.26 -11.16 10.05
CA LYS A 65 -1.35 -10.20 10.34
C LYS A 65 -0.96 -8.76 9.98
N ASP A 66 0.27 -8.36 10.28
CA ASP A 66 0.77 -7.02 9.94
C ASP A 66 0.84 -6.81 8.43
N GLN A 67 1.29 -7.83 7.66
CA GLN A 67 1.27 -7.77 6.20
C GLN A 67 -0.15 -7.75 5.62
N VAL A 68 -1.09 -8.51 6.18
CA VAL A 68 -2.50 -8.47 5.77
C VAL A 68 -3.09 -7.06 5.97
N LYS A 69 -2.84 -6.45 7.13
CA LYS A 69 -3.28 -5.07 7.41
C LYS A 69 -2.67 -4.08 6.41
N ARG A 70 -1.36 -4.19 6.15
CA ARG A 70 -0.69 -3.37 5.14
C ARG A 70 -1.29 -3.57 3.74
N GLY A 71 -1.58 -4.81 3.36
CA GLY A 71 -2.23 -5.13 2.08
C GLY A 71 -3.59 -4.44 1.94
N ASP A 72 -4.41 -4.49 2.99
CA ASP A 72 -5.72 -3.80 3.03
C ASP A 72 -5.58 -2.28 2.84
N GLU A 73 -4.62 -1.65 3.50
CA GLU A 73 -4.33 -0.21 3.33
C GLU A 73 -3.91 0.15 1.89
N ILE A 74 -3.10 -0.69 1.25
CA ILE A 74 -2.69 -0.51 -0.15
C ILE A 74 -3.90 -0.66 -1.09
N VAL A 75 -4.75 -1.67 -0.88
CA VAL A 75 -5.98 -1.86 -1.69
C VAL A 75 -6.94 -0.68 -1.51
N LYS A 76 -7.14 -0.18 -0.29
CA LYS A 76 -7.94 1.02 -0.04
C LYS A 76 -7.42 2.24 -0.80
N THR A 77 -6.10 2.44 -0.80
CA THR A 77 -5.46 3.52 -1.57
C THR A 77 -5.68 3.35 -3.07
N MET A 78 -5.53 2.12 -3.58
CA MET A 78 -5.79 1.80 -4.98
C MET A 78 -7.23 2.09 -5.39
N ASN A 79 -8.21 1.68 -4.57
CA ASN A 79 -9.62 1.89 -4.85
C ASN A 79 -9.97 3.39 -4.85
N LYS A 80 -9.48 4.14 -3.86
CA LYS A 80 -9.65 5.61 -3.83
C LYS A 80 -9.04 6.26 -5.07
N PHE A 81 -7.85 5.84 -5.47
CA PHE A 81 -7.18 6.35 -6.67
C PHE A 81 -7.94 6.00 -7.95
N ALA A 82 -8.42 4.77 -8.10
CA ALA A 82 -9.20 4.36 -9.26
C ALA A 82 -10.49 5.19 -9.39
N HIS A 83 -11.23 5.37 -8.30
CA HIS A 83 -12.45 6.19 -8.29
C HIS A 83 -12.20 7.68 -8.55
N SER A 84 -11.01 8.20 -8.26
CA SER A 84 -10.66 9.59 -8.59
C SER A 84 -10.64 9.85 -10.11
N ALA A 85 -10.45 8.82 -10.93
CA ALA A 85 -10.50 8.93 -12.39
C ALA A 85 -11.95 8.91 -12.93
N ASP A 86 -12.90 8.36 -12.17
CA ASP A 86 -14.31 8.27 -12.57
C ASP A 86 -15.03 9.62 -12.42
N MET A 87 -14.54 10.51 -11.55
CA MET A 87 -15.19 11.78 -11.20
C MET A 87 -14.32 13.00 -11.59
N PRO A 88 -14.47 13.54 -12.82
CA PRO A 88 -13.63 14.64 -13.32
C PRO A 88 -13.82 15.97 -12.58
N LYS A 89 -14.94 16.12 -11.85
CA LYS A 89 -15.15 17.18 -10.87
C LYS A 89 -15.76 16.53 -9.64
N ALA A 90 -15.09 16.70 -8.51
CA ALA A 90 -15.56 16.23 -7.23
C ALA A 90 -15.20 17.27 -6.18
N SER A 91 -16.10 17.39 -5.23
CA SER A 91 -15.90 18.11 -4.00
C SER A 91 -14.90 17.31 -3.15
N ILE A 92 -13.77 17.91 -2.76
CA ILE A 92 -12.69 17.21 -2.04
C ILE A 92 -12.46 17.81 -0.65
N ILE A 93 -12.14 16.94 0.30
CA ILE A 93 -11.55 17.34 1.58
C ILE A 93 -10.04 17.44 1.36
N PRO A 94 -9.40 18.63 1.50
CA PRO A 94 -8.00 18.82 1.16
C PRO A 94 -7.04 17.86 1.86
N LEU A 95 -7.26 17.59 3.15
CA LEU A 95 -6.45 16.64 3.91
C LEU A 95 -6.52 15.22 3.31
N GLU A 96 -7.72 14.72 3.01
CA GLU A 96 -7.88 13.38 2.44
C GLU A 96 -7.24 13.25 1.05
N PHE A 97 -7.31 14.32 0.25
CA PHE A 97 -6.65 14.37 -1.04
C PHE A 97 -5.13 14.36 -0.90
N LEU A 98 -4.57 15.17 0.01
CA LEU A 98 -3.13 15.17 0.29
C LEU A 98 -2.65 13.82 0.82
N ASP A 99 -3.42 13.18 1.70
CA ASP A 99 -3.13 11.84 2.21
C ASP A 99 -3.11 10.82 1.07
N LEU A 100 -4.06 10.89 0.12
CA LEU A 100 -4.06 10.04 -1.06
C LEU A 100 -2.80 10.26 -1.91
N VAL A 101 -2.47 11.51 -2.24
CA VAL A 101 -1.28 11.84 -3.05
C VAL A 101 0.00 11.38 -2.36
N ALA A 102 0.10 11.57 -1.04
CA ALA A 102 1.24 11.13 -0.25
C ALA A 102 1.33 9.59 -0.22
N ALA A 103 0.21 8.88 -0.02
CA ALA A 103 0.16 7.43 -0.05
C ALA A 103 0.63 6.86 -1.40
N LEU A 104 0.17 7.44 -2.52
CA LEU A 104 0.60 7.06 -3.87
C LEU A 104 2.11 7.29 -4.10
N SER A 105 2.66 8.35 -3.50
CA SER A 105 4.04 8.79 -3.72
C SER A 105 5.05 8.20 -2.74
N ARG A 106 4.61 7.70 -1.58
CA ARG A 106 5.46 7.27 -0.46
C ARG A 106 6.48 6.21 -0.87
N ARG A 107 6.05 5.18 -1.58
CA ARG A 107 6.96 4.14 -2.11
C ARG A 107 8.01 4.71 -3.06
N LEU A 108 7.61 5.62 -3.94
CA LEU A 108 8.51 6.23 -4.92
C LEU A 108 9.54 7.15 -4.27
N ALA A 109 9.12 7.89 -3.23
CA ALA A 109 10.01 8.70 -2.40
C ALA A 109 11.00 7.80 -1.63
N ALA A 110 10.52 6.73 -1.01
CA ALA A 110 11.35 5.81 -0.24
C ALA A 110 12.43 5.12 -1.09
N ILE A 111 12.11 4.71 -2.32
CA ILE A 111 13.11 4.14 -3.27
C ILE A 111 14.23 5.14 -3.58
N LYS A 112 13.96 6.45 -3.46
CA LYS A 112 14.93 7.52 -3.65
C LYS A 112 15.55 8.00 -2.33
N GLY A 113 15.23 7.38 -1.20
CA GLY A 113 15.76 7.75 0.12
C GLY A 113 15.08 8.95 0.79
N PHE A 114 13.85 9.28 0.38
CA PHE A 114 13.07 10.37 0.98
C PHE A 114 11.89 9.85 1.80
N GLU A 115 11.58 10.55 2.89
CA GLU A 115 10.35 10.40 3.66
C GLU A 115 9.35 11.49 3.29
N LEU A 116 8.06 11.15 3.36
CA LEU A 116 6.96 12.09 3.07
C LEU A 116 6.07 12.26 4.30
N GLU A 117 5.86 13.52 4.65
CA GLU A 117 4.95 13.94 5.71
C GLU A 117 3.91 14.91 5.13
N VAL A 118 2.67 14.79 5.59
CA VAL A 118 1.57 15.66 5.18
C VAL A 118 1.22 16.57 6.33
N PHE A 119 1.20 17.87 6.06
CA PHE A 119 0.75 18.90 7.00
C PHE A 119 -0.40 19.65 6.35
N CYS A 120 -1.50 19.79 7.09
CA CYS A 120 -2.69 20.48 6.62
C CYS A 120 -3.33 21.20 7.80
N ASP A 121 -3.70 22.46 7.60
CA ASP A 121 -4.35 23.25 8.65
C ASP A 121 -5.72 22.65 9.02
N LYS A 122 -6.03 22.69 10.32
CA LYS A 122 -7.32 22.23 10.82
C LYS A 122 -8.43 23.16 10.35
N GLY A 123 -9.56 22.59 9.91
CA GLY A 123 -10.77 23.35 9.56
C GLY A 123 -10.83 23.85 8.13
N LEU A 124 -9.93 23.39 7.24
CA LEU A 124 -10.09 23.62 5.81
C LEU A 124 -11.41 22.99 5.33
N LYS A 125 -12.24 23.83 4.70
CA LYS A 125 -13.51 23.40 4.15
C LYS A 125 -13.30 22.57 2.89
N GLU A 126 -14.31 21.78 2.58
CA GLU A 126 -14.43 21.09 1.30
C GLU A 126 -14.32 22.08 0.13
N VAL A 127 -13.58 21.69 -0.91
CA VAL A 127 -13.33 22.52 -2.10
C VAL A 127 -13.94 21.84 -3.32
N VAL A 128 -14.67 22.61 -4.12
CA VAL A 128 -15.36 22.17 -5.36
C VAL A 128 -14.55 22.54 -6.60
#